data_AF-I0IJ36-F1
#
_entry.id   AF-I0IJ36-F1
#
_cell.length_a   1.000
_cell.length_b   1.000
_cell.length_c   1.000
_cell.angle_alpha   90.00
_cell.angle_beta   90.00
_cell.angle_gamma   90.00
#
_symmetry.space_group_name_H-M   'P 1'
#
loop_
_entity.id
_entity.type
_entity.pdbx_description
1 polymer ?
#
loop_
_entity_poly.entity_id
_entity_poly.type
_entity_poly.pdbx_seq_one_letter_code
_entity_poly.pdbx_strand_id
1 'polypeptide(L)'
;MAPQEEIQKLKQELAEAEAARAEVEARDAKLQREVGQIARIHQALLPDQMPDVAGVRLAVRHAAPNRAGGDYYDVIPLQRDEALSAEASDPWLLIIADASGHGPAAAVIMAMIQAVLHGYRGDARGPGPVMSFVNAEMVKKAVPGSFTTAVLGLLDPRKSTFSYAIAGHHPPLLRREGEPVVELPSEEAGLPLGVAEDEGAGRHEIHPLRPGDAVLLYTDGAIETRNPAGEQFGLGRLKAALEAAAGTPDQQLDAVVGAIDAHRAGGPMEDDRTLLMFQAEATEP
;
A
#
# COMPACT_ATOMS: atom_id res chain seq x y z
N MET A 1 2.20 57.92 -36.98
CA MET A 1 3.43 57.45 -36.32
C MET A 1 3.15 56.51 -35.15
N ALA A 2 2.12 56.72 -34.33
CA ALA A 2 1.76 55.84 -33.20
C ALA A 2 1.51 54.32 -33.48
N PRO A 3 0.95 53.89 -34.63
CA PRO A 3 0.57 52.47 -34.81
C PRO A 3 1.75 51.48 -34.93
N GLN A 4 2.89 51.92 -35.48
CA GLN A 4 4.06 51.06 -35.68
C GLN A 4 4.82 50.82 -34.37
N GLU A 5 4.93 51.84 -33.52
CA GLU A 5 5.55 51.72 -32.19
C GLU A 5 4.71 50.82 -31.28
N GLU A 6 3.38 50.91 -31.35
CA GLU A 6 2.46 50.06 -30.60
C GLU A 6 2.53 48.59 -31.05
N ILE A 7 2.58 48.33 -32.36
CA ILE A 7 2.79 46.98 -32.89
C ILE A 7 4.16 46.42 -32.48
N GLN A 8 5.20 47.24 -32.47
CA GLN A 8 6.54 46.81 -32.08
C GLN A 8 6.61 46.50 -30.59
N LYS A 9 5.95 47.29 -29.75
CA LYS A 9 5.78 47.03 -28.32
C LYS A 9 5.03 45.72 -28.08
N LEU A 10 3.89 45.49 -28.74
CA LEU A 10 3.12 44.26 -28.60
C LEU A 10 3.89 43.02 -29.06
N LYS A 11 4.70 43.13 -30.12
CA LYS A 11 5.59 42.03 -30.56
C LYS A 11 6.66 41.70 -29.53
N GLN A 12 7.21 42.72 -28.89
CA GLN A 12 8.19 42.53 -27.82
C GLN A 12 7.55 41.87 -26.59
N GLU A 13 6.38 42.35 -26.14
CA GLU A 13 5.64 41.75 -25.03
C GLU A 13 5.25 40.29 -25.32
N LEU A 14 4.82 39.97 -26.55
CA LEU A 14 4.53 38.60 -26.95
C LEU A 14 5.78 37.71 -26.92
N ALA A 15 6.91 38.18 -27.42
CA ALA A 15 8.17 37.44 -27.40
C ALA A 15 8.67 37.20 -25.97
N GLU A 16 8.53 38.18 -25.08
CA GLU A 16 8.85 38.05 -23.65
C GLU A 16 7.93 37.04 -22.96
N ALA A 17 6.62 37.06 -23.25
CA ALA A 17 5.67 36.10 -22.72
C ALA A 17 5.91 34.66 -23.23
N GLU A 18 6.25 34.50 -24.51
CA GLU A 18 6.61 33.20 -25.09
C GLU A 18 7.91 32.65 -24.48
N ALA A 19 8.93 33.49 -24.29
CA ALA A 19 10.17 33.09 -23.64
C ALA A 19 9.95 32.68 -22.18
N ALA A 20 9.17 33.45 -21.41
CA ALA A 20 8.80 33.12 -20.04
C ALA A 20 8.02 31.80 -19.96
N ARG A 21 7.08 31.58 -20.87
CA ARG A 21 6.32 30.32 -20.96
C ARG A 21 7.22 29.12 -21.27
N ALA A 22 8.13 29.27 -22.24
CA ALA A 22 9.08 28.22 -22.58
C ALA A 22 10.02 27.88 -21.40
N GLU A 23 10.41 28.88 -20.61
CA GLU A 23 11.20 28.66 -19.40
C GLU A 23 10.41 27.88 -18.33
N VAL A 24 9.14 28.24 -18.10
CA VAL A 24 8.25 27.51 -17.17
C VAL A 24 8.08 26.06 -17.62
N GLU A 25 7.75 25.84 -18.90
CA GLU A 25 7.59 24.48 -19.47
C GLU A 25 8.88 23.65 -19.34
N ALA A 26 10.05 24.26 -19.55
CA ALA A 26 11.34 23.58 -19.40
C ALA A 26 11.65 23.23 -17.93
N ARG A 27 11.30 24.10 -16.97
CA ARG A 27 11.43 23.83 -15.54
C ARG A 27 10.48 22.72 -15.09
N ASP A 28 9.22 22.76 -15.53
CA ASP A 28 8.24 21.73 -15.24
C ASP A 28 8.68 20.38 -15.82
N ALA A 29 9.15 20.34 -17.06
CA ALA A 29 9.67 19.12 -17.67
C ALA A 29 10.91 18.58 -16.95
N LYS A 30 11.73 19.44 -16.32
CA LYS A 30 12.84 19.00 -15.47
C LYS A 30 12.32 18.39 -14.16
N LEU A 31 11.40 19.05 -13.46
CA LEU A 31 10.80 18.54 -12.23
C LEU A 31 10.09 17.20 -12.45
N GLN A 32 9.32 17.07 -13.53
CA GLN A 32 8.64 15.82 -13.89
C GLN A 32 9.63 14.67 -14.15
N ARG A 33 10.82 14.96 -14.68
CA ARG A 33 11.88 13.96 -14.85
C ARG A 33 12.45 13.50 -13.51
N GLU A 34 12.68 14.42 -12.58
CA GLU A 34 13.20 14.11 -11.23
C GLU A 34 12.16 13.32 -10.42
N VAL A 35 10.90 13.75 -10.41
CA VAL A 35 9.79 12.99 -9.80
C VAL A 35 9.69 11.59 -10.43
N GLY A 36 9.79 11.50 -11.76
CA GLY A 36 9.81 10.23 -12.48
C GLY A 36 11.04 9.34 -12.18
N GLN A 37 12.14 9.88 -11.64
CA GLN A 37 13.25 9.07 -11.14
C GLN A 37 12.94 8.50 -9.75
N ILE A 38 12.43 9.33 -8.83
CA ILE A 38 12.04 8.90 -7.48
C ILE A 38 10.97 7.81 -7.56
N ALA A 39 9.98 8.00 -8.43
CA ALA A 39 8.98 7.02 -8.79
C ALA A 39 9.56 5.63 -9.14
N ARG A 40 10.53 5.61 -10.06
CA ARG A 40 11.15 4.36 -10.51
C ARG A 40 11.95 3.68 -9.41
N ILE A 41 12.61 4.47 -8.56
CA ILE A 41 13.30 3.94 -7.38
C ILE A 41 12.29 3.31 -6.44
N HIS A 42 11.20 4.01 -6.10
CA HIS A 42 10.15 3.51 -5.22
C HIS A 42 9.51 2.23 -5.77
N GLN A 43 9.16 2.21 -7.05
CA GLN A 43 8.62 1.00 -7.70
C GLN A 43 9.59 -0.18 -7.63
N ALA A 44 10.89 0.06 -7.73
CA ALA A 44 11.91 -0.98 -7.62
C ALA A 44 12.12 -1.49 -6.17
N LEU A 45 11.52 -0.84 -5.15
CA LEU A 45 11.48 -1.34 -3.78
C LEU A 45 10.28 -2.26 -3.52
N LEU A 46 9.27 -2.25 -4.40
CA LEU A 46 8.12 -3.13 -4.28
C LEU A 46 8.47 -4.52 -4.84
N PRO A 47 7.90 -5.60 -4.29
CA PRO A 47 8.11 -6.94 -4.83
C PRO A 47 7.66 -7.05 -6.30
N ASP A 48 8.60 -7.39 -7.20
CA ASP A 48 8.29 -7.66 -8.61
C ASP A 48 7.41 -8.91 -8.80
N GLN A 49 7.61 -9.91 -7.93
CA GLN A 49 6.84 -11.14 -7.87
C GLN A 49 6.57 -11.48 -6.42
N MET A 50 5.37 -12.00 -6.14
CA MET A 50 5.07 -12.55 -4.83
C MET A 50 5.89 -13.83 -4.61
N PRO A 51 6.48 -14.01 -3.42
CA PRO A 51 7.19 -15.24 -3.10
C PRO A 51 6.22 -16.42 -3.06
N ASP A 52 6.75 -17.61 -3.32
CA ASP A 52 6.02 -18.86 -3.10
C ASP A 52 6.02 -19.18 -1.60
N VAL A 53 4.84 -19.14 -0.98
CA VAL A 53 4.65 -19.40 0.45
C VAL A 53 3.88 -20.70 0.59
N ALA A 54 4.52 -21.73 1.15
CA ALA A 54 3.90 -23.05 1.22
C ALA A 54 2.58 -23.01 1.99
N GLY A 55 1.54 -23.63 1.43
CA GLY A 55 0.20 -23.67 2.01
C GLY A 55 -0.58 -22.35 1.86
N VAL A 56 -0.11 -21.42 1.03
CA VAL A 56 -0.74 -20.11 0.83
C VAL A 56 -0.62 -19.69 -0.63
N ARG A 57 -1.73 -19.25 -1.24
CA ARG A 57 -1.69 -18.51 -2.51
C ARG A 57 -1.72 -17.02 -2.26
N LEU A 58 -0.78 -16.29 -2.84
CA LEU A 58 -0.66 -14.83 -2.75
C LEU A 58 -1.01 -14.18 -4.08
N ALA A 59 -1.63 -13.01 -4.03
CA ALA A 59 -1.81 -12.14 -5.17
C ALA A 59 -1.77 -10.67 -4.74
N VAL A 60 -1.32 -9.80 -5.64
CA VAL A 60 -1.31 -8.35 -5.42
C VAL A 60 -1.82 -7.63 -6.66
N ARG A 61 -2.52 -6.52 -6.45
CA ARG A 61 -2.81 -5.51 -7.49
C ARG A 61 -2.46 -4.14 -6.93
N HIS A 62 -1.47 -3.52 -7.53
CA HIS A 62 -1.03 -2.17 -7.18
C HIS A 62 -1.15 -1.26 -8.41
N ALA A 63 -1.69 -0.06 -8.22
CA ALA A 63 -1.75 0.97 -9.23
C ALA A 63 -1.47 2.33 -8.58
N ALA A 64 -0.55 3.11 -9.16
CA ALA A 64 -0.19 4.44 -8.69
C ALA A 64 -0.25 5.45 -9.85
N PRO A 65 -1.08 6.52 -9.80
CA PRO A 65 -1.24 7.43 -10.91
C PRO A 65 -0.04 8.39 -11.04
N ASN A 66 0.59 8.75 -9.92
CA ASN A 66 1.61 9.80 -9.84
C ASN A 66 3.05 9.28 -9.97
N ARG A 67 3.24 8.01 -10.35
CA ARG A 67 4.51 7.27 -10.48
C ARG A 67 5.31 7.11 -9.16
N ALA A 68 5.31 8.10 -8.26
CA ALA A 68 5.88 8.04 -6.91
C ALA A 68 4.73 7.97 -5.90
N GLY A 69 4.45 6.75 -5.45
CA GLY A 69 3.29 6.46 -4.60
C GLY A 69 3.55 6.60 -3.10
N GLY A 70 2.48 6.75 -2.34
CA GLY A 70 2.43 6.67 -0.88
C GLY A 70 2.17 5.26 -0.36
N ASP A 71 1.72 4.34 -1.22
CA ASP A 71 1.48 2.94 -0.87
C ASP A 71 2.77 2.09 -0.86
N TYR A 72 2.91 1.22 0.13
CA TYR A 72 3.93 0.17 0.20
C TYR A 72 3.30 -1.17 0.56
N TYR A 73 3.82 -2.25 -0.03
CA TYR A 73 3.49 -3.61 0.35
C TYR A 73 4.71 -4.51 0.23
N ASP A 74 4.74 -5.56 1.04
CA ASP A 74 5.83 -6.54 1.01
C ASP A 74 5.40 -7.88 1.61
N VAL A 75 6.13 -8.94 1.24
CA VAL A 75 6.01 -10.29 1.78
C VAL A 75 7.41 -10.83 2.04
N ILE A 76 7.82 -10.85 3.31
CA ILE A 76 9.20 -11.05 3.75
C ILE A 76 9.31 -12.35 4.56
N PRO A 77 10.23 -13.26 4.24
CA PRO A 77 10.45 -14.44 5.09
C PRO A 77 11.09 -14.01 6.40
N LEU A 78 10.51 -14.42 7.54
CA LEU A 78 11.14 -14.22 8.83
C LEU A 78 12.14 -15.35 9.10
N GLN A 79 13.37 -15.17 8.62
CA GLN A 79 14.46 -16.10 8.90
C GLN A 79 14.76 -16.11 10.41
N ARG A 80 14.75 -17.30 11.01
CA ARG A 80 15.17 -17.48 12.42
C ARG A 80 16.69 -17.49 12.59
N ASP A 81 17.46 -17.65 11.52
CA ASP A 81 18.93 -17.64 11.52
C ASP A 81 19.47 -17.47 10.09
N GLU A 82 20.43 -16.57 9.85
CA GLU A 82 21.06 -16.36 8.52
C GLU A 82 21.84 -17.61 8.04
N ALA A 83 22.12 -18.56 8.95
CA ALA A 83 22.84 -19.80 8.67
C ALA A 83 21.96 -20.98 8.22
N LEU A 84 20.63 -20.87 8.30
CA LEU A 84 19.68 -21.91 7.88
C LEU A 84 18.85 -21.39 6.72
N SER A 85 18.84 -22.12 5.60
CA SER A 85 17.92 -21.85 4.50
C SER A 85 16.48 -21.84 5.05
N ALA A 86 15.71 -20.80 4.73
CA ALA A 86 14.29 -20.72 5.10
C ALA A 86 13.61 -22.06 4.84
N GLU A 87 13.05 -22.68 5.87
CA GLU A 87 12.28 -23.89 5.66
C GLU A 87 10.95 -23.49 5.03
N ALA A 88 10.39 -24.36 4.18
CA ALA A 88 9.11 -24.11 3.52
C ALA A 88 7.96 -23.78 4.50
N SER A 89 8.14 -24.09 5.79
CA SER A 89 7.15 -23.90 6.85
C SER A 89 7.38 -22.67 7.73
N ASP A 90 8.39 -21.84 7.43
CA ASP A 90 8.67 -20.63 8.21
C ASP A 90 7.59 -19.56 8.06
N PRO A 91 7.33 -18.78 9.12
CA PRO A 91 6.31 -17.75 9.06
C PRO A 91 6.76 -16.60 8.16
N TRP A 92 5.80 -16.01 7.47
CA TRP A 92 6.02 -14.90 6.54
C TRP A 92 5.40 -13.64 7.10
N LEU A 93 6.18 -12.56 7.02
CA LEU A 93 5.69 -11.23 7.32
C LEU A 93 5.00 -10.65 6.09
N LEU A 94 3.81 -10.13 6.26
CA LEU A 94 3.09 -9.37 5.24
C LEU A 94 2.97 -7.93 5.75
N ILE A 95 3.12 -6.96 4.86
CA ILE A 95 2.85 -5.57 5.18
C ILE A 95 2.05 -4.93 4.05
N ILE A 96 1.09 -4.09 4.42
CA ILE A 96 0.56 -3.03 3.58
C ILE A 96 0.65 -1.73 4.38
N ALA A 97 1.03 -0.64 3.74
CA ALA A 97 1.17 0.65 4.36
C ALA A 97 0.82 1.76 3.38
N ASP A 98 0.38 2.89 3.91
CA ASP A 98 0.05 4.08 3.15
C ASP A 98 0.47 5.34 3.92
N ALA A 99 1.33 6.14 3.30
CA ALA A 99 1.79 7.41 3.85
C ALA A 99 0.82 8.55 3.60
N SER A 100 0.59 9.37 4.62
CA SER A 100 -0.17 10.59 4.50
C SER A 100 0.40 11.52 3.42
N GLY A 101 -0.44 11.89 2.45
CA GLY A 101 -0.05 12.73 1.31
C GLY A 101 0.42 11.89 0.12
N HIS A 102 0.99 12.53 -0.90
CA HIS A 102 1.37 11.83 -2.13
C HIS A 102 2.68 12.34 -2.72
N GLY A 103 3.24 11.59 -3.66
CA GLY A 103 4.40 12.00 -4.43
C GLY A 103 5.74 11.72 -3.74
N PRO A 104 6.81 12.48 -4.08
CA PRO A 104 8.18 12.15 -3.68
C PRO A 104 8.42 12.01 -2.17
N ALA A 105 7.75 12.80 -1.34
CA ALA A 105 7.94 12.75 0.11
C ALA A 105 7.39 11.44 0.69
N ALA A 106 6.19 11.02 0.27
CA ALA A 106 5.58 9.76 0.68
C ALA A 106 6.43 8.56 0.24
N ALA A 107 6.95 8.59 -1.00
CA ALA A 107 7.86 7.57 -1.51
C ALA A 107 9.16 7.42 -0.69
N VAL A 108 9.70 8.53 -0.14
CA VAL A 108 10.87 8.47 0.76
C VAL A 108 10.51 7.84 2.10
N ILE A 109 9.35 8.16 2.66
CA ILE A 109 8.85 7.56 3.91
C ILE A 109 8.66 6.05 3.71
N MET A 110 8.06 5.62 2.60
CA MET A 110 7.92 4.19 2.26
C MET A 110 9.27 3.50 2.12
N ALA A 111 10.24 4.12 1.44
CA ALA A 111 11.60 3.58 1.35
C ALA A 111 12.27 3.43 2.72
N MET A 112 12.03 4.36 3.65
CA MET A 112 12.52 4.26 5.03
C MET A 112 11.86 3.10 5.77
N ILE A 113 10.54 2.91 5.65
CA ILE A 113 9.84 1.77 6.26
C ILE A 113 10.40 0.46 5.72
N GLN A 114 10.51 0.32 4.41
CA GLN A 114 11.10 -0.86 3.77
C GLN A 114 12.50 -1.15 4.32
N ALA A 115 13.36 -0.13 4.41
CA ALA A 115 14.73 -0.30 4.91
C ALA A 115 14.77 -0.69 6.40
N VAL A 116 13.90 -0.11 7.23
CA VAL A 116 13.77 -0.46 8.65
C VAL A 116 13.27 -1.88 8.80
N LEU A 117 12.26 -2.27 8.03
CA LEU A 117 11.64 -3.59 8.07
C LEU A 117 12.62 -4.69 7.64
N HIS A 118 13.31 -4.52 6.51
CA HIS A 118 14.32 -5.46 6.02
C HIS A 118 15.59 -5.48 6.89
N GLY A 119 15.84 -4.41 7.63
CA GLY A 119 16.90 -4.30 8.63
C GLY A 119 16.56 -4.93 9.99
N TYR A 120 15.32 -5.35 10.21
CA TYR A 120 14.92 -5.97 11.47
C TYR A 120 15.65 -7.30 11.67
N ARG A 121 16.26 -7.46 12.85
CA ARG A 121 16.96 -8.69 13.30
C ARG A 121 16.45 -9.15 14.66
N GLY A 122 15.32 -8.60 15.12
CA GLY A 122 14.73 -8.94 16.40
C GLY A 122 14.01 -10.28 16.38
N ASP A 123 13.58 -10.72 17.56
CA ASP A 123 12.88 -11.98 17.73
C ASP A 123 11.44 -11.86 17.20
N ALA A 124 11.17 -12.53 16.07
CA ALA A 124 9.90 -12.46 15.34
C ALA A 124 8.82 -13.34 15.98
N ARG A 125 8.54 -13.10 17.27
CA ARG A 125 7.50 -13.83 18.03
C ARG A 125 6.07 -13.43 17.66
N GLY A 126 5.91 -12.48 16.74
CA GLY A 126 4.62 -11.95 16.31
C GLY A 126 4.78 -10.65 15.53
N PRO A 127 3.67 -10.14 14.95
CA PRO A 127 3.66 -8.86 14.24
C PRO A 127 3.88 -7.66 15.19
N GLY A 128 3.44 -7.78 16.44
CA GLY A 128 3.52 -6.70 17.44
C GLY A 128 4.94 -6.15 17.67
N PRO A 129 5.93 -6.99 18.05
CA PRO A 129 7.30 -6.53 18.24
C PRO A 129 7.92 -5.87 17.00
N VAL A 130 7.55 -6.33 15.80
CA VAL A 130 8.01 -5.73 14.54
C VAL A 130 7.37 -4.36 14.34
N MET A 131 6.06 -4.25 14.55
CA MET A 131 5.32 -2.99 14.46
C MET A 131 5.85 -1.94 15.46
N SER A 132 6.09 -2.32 16.72
CA SER A 132 6.69 -1.44 17.73
C SER A 132 8.09 -0.97 17.32
N PHE A 133 8.91 -1.86 16.77
CA PHE A 133 10.25 -1.50 16.29
C PHE A 133 10.18 -0.50 15.13
N VAL A 134 9.34 -0.79 14.12
CA VAL A 134 9.14 0.11 12.97
C VAL A 134 8.66 1.47 13.46
N ASN A 135 7.64 1.52 14.33
CA ASN A 135 7.14 2.79 14.86
C ASN A 135 8.24 3.58 15.59
N ALA A 136 9.01 2.94 16.47
CA ALA A 136 10.09 3.60 17.20
C ALA A 136 11.16 4.18 16.27
N GLU A 137 11.53 3.47 15.19
CA GLU A 137 12.48 3.97 14.20
C GLU A 137 11.90 5.12 13.35
N MET A 138 10.60 5.07 13.03
CA MET A 138 9.93 6.13 12.29
C MET A 138 9.75 7.39 13.14
N VAL A 139 9.45 7.27 14.44
CA VAL A 139 9.35 8.41 15.37
C VAL A 139 10.69 9.13 15.50
N LYS A 140 11.81 8.40 15.62
CA LYS A 140 13.16 9.01 15.66
C LYS A 140 13.49 9.81 14.39
N LYS A 141 12.87 9.44 13.27
CA LYS A 141 13.06 10.06 11.95
C LYS A 141 11.83 10.85 11.52
N ALA A 142 10.97 11.23 12.47
CA ALA A 142 9.67 11.82 12.18
C ALA A 142 9.80 13.07 11.31
N VAL A 143 9.01 13.10 10.24
CA VAL A 143 8.83 14.29 9.41
C VAL A 143 7.58 15.00 9.93
N PRO A 144 7.68 16.25 10.41
CA PRO A 144 6.53 16.96 10.98
C PRO A 144 5.33 16.97 10.02
N GLY A 145 4.17 16.58 10.54
CA GLY A 145 2.91 16.52 9.76
C GLY A 145 2.79 15.32 8.82
N SER A 146 3.71 14.37 8.88
CA SER A 146 3.63 13.10 8.15
C SER A 146 3.34 11.94 9.08
N PHE A 147 2.53 10.99 8.64
CA PHE A 147 2.28 9.72 9.31
C PHE A 147 2.11 8.61 8.28
N THR A 148 2.19 7.36 8.72
CA THR A 148 1.92 6.21 7.86
C THR A 148 0.95 5.27 8.53
N THR A 149 -0.14 4.95 7.85
CA THR A 149 -1.01 3.87 8.29
C THR A 149 -0.44 2.54 7.81
N ALA A 150 -0.54 1.48 8.60
CA ALA A 150 -0.06 0.16 8.18
C ALA A 150 -0.84 -0.99 8.82
N VAL A 151 -0.88 -2.13 8.11
CA VAL A 151 -1.14 -3.44 8.71
C VAL A 151 0.11 -4.29 8.52
N LEU A 152 0.54 -4.90 9.61
CA LEU A 152 1.65 -5.85 9.61
C LEU A 152 1.12 -7.20 10.09
N GLY A 153 1.22 -8.19 9.23
CA GLY A 153 0.72 -9.53 9.44
C GLY A 153 1.83 -10.57 9.51
N LEU A 154 1.62 -11.61 10.30
CA LEU A 154 2.46 -12.79 10.38
C LEU A 154 1.60 -13.99 9.98
N LEU A 155 1.91 -14.56 8.83
CA LEU A 155 1.28 -15.76 8.33
C LEU A 155 2.10 -16.97 8.75
N ASP A 156 1.52 -17.85 9.55
CA ASP A 156 2.16 -19.07 10.04
C ASP A 156 1.42 -20.28 9.44
N PRO A 157 1.93 -20.86 8.32
CA PRO A 157 1.27 -21.99 7.65
C PRO A 157 1.19 -23.23 8.54
N ARG A 158 2.16 -23.44 9.45
CA ARG A 158 2.19 -24.59 10.37
C ARG A 158 1.05 -24.54 11.38
N LYS A 159 0.74 -23.35 11.87
CA LYS A 159 -0.34 -23.15 12.84
C LYS A 159 -1.68 -22.85 12.17
N SER A 160 -1.69 -22.61 10.86
CA SER A 160 -2.87 -22.10 10.13
C SER A 160 -3.42 -20.84 10.83
N THR A 161 -2.54 -19.89 11.13
CA THR A 161 -2.92 -18.64 11.81
C THR A 161 -2.39 -17.43 11.07
N PHE A 162 -3.19 -16.37 11.07
CA PHE A 162 -2.78 -15.03 10.70
C PHE A 162 -2.80 -14.13 11.94
N SER A 163 -1.62 -13.78 12.45
CA SER A 163 -1.50 -12.79 13.51
C SER A 163 -1.28 -11.42 12.88
N TYR A 164 -1.94 -10.35 13.33
CA TYR A 164 -1.75 -9.03 12.71
C TYR A 164 -1.83 -7.88 13.71
N ALA A 165 -1.05 -6.83 13.44
CA ALA A 165 -1.07 -5.56 14.15
C ALA A 165 -1.50 -4.45 13.17
N ILE A 166 -2.31 -3.51 13.65
CA ILE A 166 -2.81 -2.38 12.86
C ILE A 166 -2.28 -1.08 13.46
N ALA A 167 -1.69 -0.23 12.63
CA ALA A 167 -1.25 1.12 12.97
C ALA A 167 -2.13 2.12 12.19
N GLY A 168 -3.28 2.47 12.74
CA GLY A 168 -4.24 3.41 12.14
C GLY A 168 -4.83 3.06 10.76
N HIS A 169 -4.57 1.86 10.24
CA HIS A 169 -5.01 1.43 8.90
C HIS A 169 -6.37 0.76 8.93
N HIS A 170 -6.95 0.54 7.74
CA HIS A 170 -8.18 -0.22 7.61
C HIS A 170 -8.01 -1.69 8.04
N PRO A 171 -9.00 -2.29 8.72
CA PRO A 171 -8.95 -3.69 9.09
C PRO A 171 -8.96 -4.60 7.84
N PRO A 172 -8.18 -5.70 7.83
CA PRO A 172 -8.25 -6.67 6.74
C PRO A 172 -9.66 -7.27 6.59
N LEU A 173 -10.04 -7.61 5.36
CA LEU A 173 -11.31 -8.28 5.09
C LEU A 173 -11.11 -9.79 5.01
N LEU A 174 -11.91 -10.54 5.75
CA LEU A 174 -11.97 -12.00 5.66
C LEU A 174 -13.13 -12.40 4.73
N ARG A 175 -12.78 -13.16 3.69
CA ARG A 175 -13.71 -13.89 2.83
C ARG A 175 -13.65 -15.36 3.19
N ARG A 176 -14.80 -15.92 3.54
CA ARG A 176 -15.01 -17.36 3.71
C ARG A 176 -16.18 -17.81 2.87
N GLU A 177 -16.00 -18.91 2.14
CA GLU A 177 -17.04 -19.43 1.25
C GLU A 177 -18.33 -19.74 2.02
N GLY A 178 -19.46 -19.22 1.52
CA GLY A 178 -20.78 -19.40 2.14
C GLY A 178 -21.05 -18.51 3.36
N GLU A 179 -20.11 -17.66 3.76
CA GLU A 179 -20.27 -16.67 4.83
C GLU A 179 -20.16 -15.24 4.25
N PRO A 180 -20.80 -14.22 4.87
CA PRO A 180 -20.57 -12.82 4.49
C PRO A 180 -19.10 -12.42 4.70
N VAL A 181 -18.62 -11.48 3.89
CA VAL A 181 -17.29 -10.87 4.11
C VAL A 181 -17.35 -9.97 5.34
N VAL A 182 -16.41 -10.18 6.25
CA VAL A 182 -16.31 -9.44 7.51
C VAL A 182 -14.97 -8.71 7.62
N GLU A 183 -14.94 -7.63 8.39
CA GLU A 183 -13.68 -7.05 8.85
C GLU A 183 -13.11 -7.92 9.96
N LEU A 184 -11.80 -8.17 9.93
CA LEU A 184 -11.13 -8.77 11.07
C LEU A 184 -11.12 -7.78 12.26
N PRO A 185 -11.12 -8.26 13.51
CA PRO A 185 -11.08 -7.43 14.71
C PRO A 185 -9.98 -6.35 14.67
N SER A 186 -10.26 -5.16 15.19
CA SER A 186 -9.36 -4.00 15.13
C SER A 186 -9.37 -3.17 16.41
N GLU A 187 -9.90 -3.72 17.49
CA GLU A 187 -10.02 -3.07 18.80
C GLU A 187 -8.65 -2.74 19.40
N GLU A 188 -7.62 -3.49 19.01
CA GLU A 188 -6.24 -3.32 19.43
C GLU A 188 -5.39 -2.48 18.45
N ALA A 189 -6.03 -1.76 17.52
CA ALA A 189 -5.31 -0.89 16.59
C ALA A 189 -4.56 0.24 17.33
N GLY A 190 -3.26 0.35 17.05
CA GLY A 190 -2.40 1.44 17.53
C GLY A 190 -2.53 2.70 16.67
N LEU A 191 -1.80 3.73 17.07
CA LEU A 191 -1.69 4.97 16.30
C LEU A 191 -0.97 4.74 14.96
N PRO A 192 -1.20 5.59 13.94
CA PRO A 192 -0.37 5.59 12.74
C PRO A 192 1.12 5.72 13.07
N LEU A 193 1.96 5.06 12.29
CA LEU A 193 3.41 5.03 12.43
C LEU A 193 4.01 6.44 12.33
N GLY A 194 5.00 6.71 13.18
CA GLY A 194 5.76 7.95 13.17
C GLY A 194 5.07 9.14 13.88
N VAL A 195 3.83 8.98 14.34
CA VAL A 195 3.09 10.04 15.05
C VAL A 195 3.65 10.29 16.45
N ALA A 196 3.83 9.22 17.22
CA ALA A 196 4.33 9.27 18.59
C ALA A 196 4.85 7.90 19.01
N GLU A 197 5.66 7.88 20.07
CA GLU A 197 5.90 6.64 20.80
C GLU A 197 4.55 6.13 21.33
N ASP A 198 4.23 4.87 21.03
CA ASP A 198 2.93 4.26 21.33
C ASP A 198 3.16 2.89 21.99
N GLU A 199 2.82 2.79 23.27
CA GLU A 199 2.85 1.53 24.03
C GLU A 199 1.88 0.48 23.46
N GLY A 200 0.85 0.94 22.74
CA GLY A 200 -0.13 0.11 22.03
C GLY A 200 0.33 -0.37 20.65
N ALA A 201 1.41 0.16 20.07
CA ALA A 201 1.85 -0.20 18.72
C ALA A 201 2.17 -1.68 18.53
N GLY A 202 2.43 -2.41 19.62
CA GLY A 202 2.73 -3.84 19.61
C GLY A 202 1.54 -4.76 19.86
N ARG A 203 0.35 -4.22 20.09
CA ARG A 203 -0.84 -5.06 20.27
C ARG A 203 -1.24 -5.67 18.94
N HIS A 204 -1.71 -6.90 18.99
CA HIS A 204 -2.02 -7.68 17.82
C HIS A 204 -3.09 -8.71 18.12
N GLU A 205 -3.80 -9.08 17.07
CA GLU A 205 -4.80 -10.12 17.07
C GLU A 205 -4.23 -11.40 16.47
N ILE A 206 -4.84 -12.54 16.80
CA ILE A 206 -4.52 -13.84 16.21
C ILE A 206 -5.80 -14.44 15.65
N HIS A 207 -5.85 -14.58 14.33
CA HIS A 207 -6.99 -15.18 13.65
C HIS A 207 -6.66 -16.59 13.14
N PRO A 208 -7.42 -17.63 13.54
CA PRO A 208 -7.28 -18.96 12.98
C PRO A 208 -7.84 -19.01 11.55
N LEU A 209 -7.05 -19.55 10.62
CA LEU A 209 -7.41 -19.72 9.22
C LEU A 209 -7.98 -21.11 8.99
N ARG A 210 -9.01 -21.19 8.14
CA ARG A 210 -9.50 -22.44 7.55
C ARG A 210 -8.98 -22.56 6.12
N PRO A 211 -8.78 -23.78 5.61
CA PRO A 211 -8.51 -23.97 4.18
C PRO A 211 -9.57 -23.27 3.33
N GLY A 212 -9.14 -22.49 2.35
CA GLY A 212 -9.99 -21.70 1.46
C GLY A 212 -10.27 -20.27 1.93
N ASP A 213 -10.03 -19.95 3.21
CA ASP A 213 -10.15 -18.58 3.72
C ASP A 213 -9.22 -17.65 2.95
N ALA A 214 -9.77 -16.54 2.46
CA ALA A 214 -9.01 -15.49 1.81
C ALA A 214 -9.07 -14.21 2.66
N VAL A 215 -7.91 -13.58 2.85
CA VAL A 215 -7.79 -12.32 3.58
C VAL A 215 -7.28 -11.25 2.62
N LEU A 216 -8.00 -10.14 2.54
CA LEU A 216 -7.66 -8.98 1.74
C LEU A 216 -7.16 -7.84 2.64
N LEU A 217 -5.93 -7.41 2.41
CA LEU A 217 -5.36 -6.16 2.91
C LEU A 217 -5.47 -5.12 1.78
N TYR A 218 -5.88 -3.90 2.11
CA TYR A 218 -6.16 -2.88 1.09
C TYR A 218 -5.87 -1.48 1.63
N THR A 219 -5.39 -0.59 0.74
CA THR A 219 -5.27 0.84 1.01
C THR A 219 -6.56 1.58 0.68
N ASP A 220 -6.70 2.79 1.20
CA ASP A 220 -7.92 3.58 1.14
C ASP A 220 -8.35 3.91 -0.31
N GLY A 221 -7.42 4.05 -1.26
CA GLY A 221 -7.75 4.25 -2.67
C GLY A 221 -8.65 3.17 -3.29
N ALA A 222 -8.73 1.98 -2.68
CA ALA A 222 -9.71 0.96 -3.05
C ALA A 222 -11.17 1.36 -2.73
N ILE A 223 -11.39 2.02 -1.60
CA ILE A 223 -12.72 2.45 -1.15
C ILE A 223 -13.01 3.92 -1.49
N GLU A 224 -11.98 4.74 -1.63
CA GLU A 224 -12.11 6.18 -1.90
C GLU A 224 -12.25 6.52 -3.38
N THR A 225 -12.04 5.56 -4.29
CA THR A 225 -12.26 5.74 -5.74
C THR A 225 -13.65 6.32 -6.03
N ARG A 226 -13.70 7.47 -6.71
CA ARG A 226 -14.96 8.18 -7.01
C ARG A 226 -15.52 7.87 -8.39
N ASN A 227 -16.85 7.87 -8.49
CA ASN A 227 -17.56 7.86 -9.77
C ASN A 227 -17.73 9.29 -10.33
N PRO A 228 -18.28 9.48 -11.55
CA PRO A 228 -18.52 10.82 -12.12
C PRO A 228 -19.45 11.73 -11.31
N ALA A 229 -20.24 11.17 -10.39
CA ALA A 229 -21.08 11.94 -9.46
C ALA A 229 -20.33 12.35 -8.18
N GLY A 230 -19.06 11.96 -8.03
CA GLY A 230 -18.22 12.25 -6.87
C GLY A 230 -18.42 11.28 -5.70
N GLU A 231 -19.19 10.21 -5.87
CA GLU A 231 -19.46 9.23 -4.81
C GLU A 231 -18.31 8.22 -4.72
N GLN A 232 -17.78 8.01 -3.52
CA GLN A 232 -16.79 6.97 -3.24
C GLN A 232 -17.37 5.56 -3.46
N PHE A 233 -16.51 4.63 -3.88
CA PHE A 233 -16.85 3.22 -4.05
C PHE A 233 -17.35 2.63 -2.73
N GLY A 234 -16.60 2.90 -1.66
CA GLY A 234 -16.96 2.60 -0.28
C GLY A 234 -16.79 1.13 0.10
N LEU A 235 -16.68 0.90 1.40
CA LEU A 235 -16.43 -0.41 1.98
C LEU A 235 -17.52 -1.44 1.65
N GLY A 236 -18.79 -1.04 1.62
CA GLY A 236 -19.89 -1.94 1.30
C GLY A 236 -19.79 -2.55 -0.11
N ARG A 237 -19.38 -1.75 -1.10
CA ARG A 237 -19.19 -2.26 -2.47
C ARG A 237 -17.93 -3.11 -2.59
N LEU A 238 -16.87 -2.78 -1.85
CA LEU A 238 -15.67 -3.61 -1.76
C LEU A 238 -15.98 -5.00 -1.20
N LYS A 239 -16.71 -5.08 -0.08
CA LYS A 239 -17.18 -6.35 0.49
C LYS A 239 -18.04 -7.13 -0.49
N ALA A 240 -19.03 -6.49 -1.13
CA ALA A 240 -19.90 -7.15 -2.10
C ALA A 240 -19.12 -7.67 -3.34
N ALA A 241 -18.14 -6.92 -3.83
CA ALA A 241 -17.28 -7.36 -4.93
C ALA A 241 -16.43 -8.58 -4.53
N LEU A 242 -15.89 -8.57 -3.31
CA LEU A 242 -15.11 -9.69 -2.77
C LEU A 242 -15.98 -10.94 -2.49
N GLU A 243 -17.21 -10.76 -2.01
CA GLU A 243 -18.19 -11.83 -1.82
C GLU A 243 -18.56 -12.50 -3.14
N ALA A 244 -18.80 -11.71 -4.19
CA ALA A 244 -19.19 -12.19 -5.50
C ALA A 244 -18.02 -12.83 -6.28
N ALA A 245 -16.79 -12.53 -5.89
CA ALA A 245 -15.60 -13.08 -6.50
C ALA A 245 -15.43 -14.58 -6.19
N ALA A 246 -14.84 -15.32 -7.12
CA ALA A 246 -14.59 -16.76 -7.00
C ALA A 246 -13.25 -17.14 -7.61
N GLY A 247 -12.78 -18.35 -7.29
CA GLY A 247 -11.53 -18.89 -7.84
C GLY A 247 -10.28 -18.49 -7.05
N THR A 248 -9.16 -18.35 -7.74
CA THR A 248 -7.85 -18.04 -7.13
C THR A 248 -7.78 -16.61 -6.59
N PRO A 249 -6.81 -16.27 -5.72
CA PRO A 249 -6.59 -14.88 -5.29
C PRO A 249 -6.44 -13.89 -6.45
N ASP A 250 -5.72 -14.26 -7.52
CA ASP A 250 -5.63 -13.42 -8.73
C ASP A 250 -6.99 -13.13 -9.36
N GLN A 251 -7.80 -14.17 -9.56
CA GLN A 251 -9.15 -14.03 -10.13
C GLN A 251 -10.05 -13.18 -9.24
N GLN A 252 -9.92 -13.33 -7.93
CA GLN A 252 -10.66 -12.53 -6.97
C GLN A 252 -10.25 -11.06 -7.00
N LEU A 253 -8.94 -10.78 -7.02
CA LEU A 253 -8.44 -9.42 -7.14
C LEU A 253 -8.79 -8.77 -8.48
N ASP A 254 -8.74 -9.52 -9.58
CA ASP A 254 -9.15 -9.02 -10.89
C ASP A 254 -10.64 -8.65 -10.91
N ALA A 255 -11.50 -9.45 -10.28
CA ALA A 255 -12.92 -9.14 -10.14
C ALA A 255 -13.15 -7.87 -9.29
N VAL A 256 -12.44 -7.74 -8.17
CA VAL A 256 -12.52 -6.55 -7.30
C VAL A 256 -12.03 -5.30 -8.02
N VAL A 257 -10.89 -5.36 -8.70
CA VAL A 257 -10.35 -4.25 -9.51
C VAL A 257 -11.33 -3.87 -10.62
N GLY A 258 -11.90 -4.86 -11.31
CA GLY A 258 -12.90 -4.64 -12.34
C GLY A 258 -14.14 -3.90 -11.81
N ALA A 259 -14.61 -4.22 -10.60
CA ALA A 259 -15.72 -3.54 -9.96
C ALA A 259 -15.39 -2.08 -9.60
N ILE A 260 -14.19 -1.83 -9.07
CA ILE A 260 -13.71 -0.46 -8.73
C ILE A 260 -13.57 0.37 -10.01
N ASP A 261 -12.96 -0.18 -11.06
CA ASP A 261 -12.72 0.53 -12.32
C ASP A 261 -14.04 0.79 -13.06
N ALA A 262 -15.01 -0.13 -12.98
CA ALA A 262 -16.36 0.08 -13.50
C ALA A 262 -17.09 1.22 -12.77
N HIS A 263 -16.97 1.30 -11.43
CA HIS A 263 -17.52 2.41 -10.64
C HIS A 263 -16.89 3.76 -11.02
N ARG A 264 -15.56 3.78 -11.22
CA ARG A 264 -14.82 4.97 -11.68
C ARG A 264 -15.27 5.43 -13.08
N ALA A 265 -15.79 4.53 -13.91
CA ALA A 265 -16.31 4.81 -15.25
C ALA A 265 -15.34 5.59 -16.16
N GLY A 266 -14.05 5.23 -16.10
CA GLY A 266 -13.00 5.87 -16.90
C GLY A 266 -12.52 7.23 -16.40
N GLY A 267 -13.01 7.70 -15.24
CA GLY A 267 -12.46 8.87 -14.54
C GLY A 267 -10.99 8.68 -14.13
N PRO A 268 -10.29 9.77 -13.77
CA PRO A 268 -8.91 9.68 -13.30
C PRO A 268 -8.82 8.92 -11.98
N MET A 269 -7.68 8.29 -11.74
CA MET A 269 -7.34 7.76 -10.42
C MET A 269 -6.80 8.92 -9.57
N GLU A 270 -7.43 9.19 -8.44
CA GLU A 270 -7.07 10.30 -7.56
C GLU A 270 -5.96 9.93 -6.58
N ASP A 271 -5.90 8.65 -6.19
CA ASP A 271 -4.93 8.13 -5.23
C ASP A 271 -4.31 6.81 -5.69
N ASP A 272 -3.27 6.36 -4.99
CA ASP A 272 -2.74 5.02 -5.14
C ASP A 272 -3.75 3.98 -4.65
N ARG A 273 -3.66 2.78 -5.21
CA ARG A 273 -4.50 1.66 -4.81
C ARG A 273 -3.66 0.40 -4.74
N THR A 274 -3.63 -0.20 -3.57
CA THR A 274 -2.97 -1.47 -3.33
C THR A 274 -3.94 -2.46 -2.71
N LEU A 275 -4.03 -3.64 -3.31
CA LEU A 275 -4.78 -4.78 -2.83
C LEU A 275 -3.79 -5.95 -2.70
N LEU A 276 -3.54 -6.42 -1.48
CA LEU A 276 -2.73 -7.60 -1.20
C LEU A 276 -3.64 -8.68 -0.62
N MET A 277 -3.68 -9.85 -1.25
CA MET A 277 -4.52 -10.95 -0.82
C MET A 277 -3.70 -12.21 -0.60
N PHE A 278 -4.02 -12.93 0.46
CA PHE A 278 -3.60 -14.32 0.62
C PHE A 278 -4.80 -15.23 0.78
N GLN A 279 -4.69 -16.48 0.33
CA GLN A 279 -5.65 -17.54 0.57
C GLN A 279 -4.95 -18.73 1.19
N ALA A 280 -5.46 -19.19 2.34
CA ALA A 280 -4.96 -20.38 3.00
C ALA A 280 -5.32 -21.62 2.19
N GLU A 281 -4.35 -22.49 1.95
CA GLU A 281 -4.58 -23.79 1.32
C GLU A 281 -4.79 -24.88 2.37
N ALA A 282 -5.30 -26.03 1.94
CA ALA A 282 -5.24 -27.21 2.79
C ALA A 282 -3.78 -27.61 2.94
N THR A 283 -3.23 -27.55 4.15
CA THR A 283 -1.92 -28.13 4.45
C THR A 283 -2.03 -29.64 4.22
N GLU A 284 -1.29 -30.19 3.26
CA GLU A 284 -1.20 -31.65 3.13
C GLU A 284 -0.60 -32.22 4.45
N PRO A 285 -1.21 -33.28 5.01
CA PRO A 285 -0.82 -33.84 6.31
C PRO A 285 0.56 -34.54 6.29
#